data_AF-A0A328S7U8-F1
#
_entry.id   AF-A0A328S7U8-F1
#
_cell.length_a   1.000
_cell.length_b   1.000
_cell.length_c   1.000
_cell.angle_alpha   90.00
_cell.angle_beta   90.00
_cell.angle_gamma   90.00
#
_symmetry.space_group_name_H-M   'P 1'
#
loop_
_entity.id
_entity.type
_entity.pdbx_description
1 polymer ?
#
loop_
_entity_poly.entity_id
_entity_poly.type
_entity_poly.pdbx_seq_one_letter_code
_entity_poly.pdbx_strand_id
1 'polypeptide(L)'
;MSYIVCRNCKNYTQVDANAPLVFDKCENCGHTLEFAENDKALQFVLKDIELPKVAYHKICSNCNALNPRETATCMFCGNSSFLLQYDVESVNKYNDRLNDLKDDPSVVVINNPDNPRLSYDNKWYHKLFATVMGIVDFFMFFIIGIQLTIGELPDTANLMGVVTANMYPLISVVLLSLLFAGVLSVFILPKLDLRDAVTVSASVGLVIGFSTLLVNSFILVALTTLLFGFISALGGLISHVLLRSLVKRIIK
;
A
#
# COMPACT_ATOMS: atom_id res chain seq x y z
N MET A 1 17.87 33.79 -8.07
CA MET A 1 17.47 34.98 -7.29
C MET A 1 17.02 34.47 -5.94
N SER A 2 17.57 35.01 -4.86
CA SER A 2 17.26 34.57 -3.50
C SER A 2 16.55 35.67 -2.72
N TYR A 3 15.99 35.31 -1.58
CA TYR A 3 15.10 36.16 -0.79
C TYR A 3 15.42 36.04 0.71
N ILE A 4 15.29 37.15 1.41
CA ILE A 4 15.19 37.18 2.87
C ILE A 4 13.71 37.39 3.20
N VAL A 5 13.14 36.54 4.04
CA VAL A 5 11.70 36.45 4.28
C VAL A 5 11.40 36.50 5.76
N CYS A 6 10.45 37.32 6.18
CA CYS A 6 9.89 37.25 7.52
C CYS A 6 8.61 36.40 7.51
N ARG A 7 8.67 35.20 8.10
CA ARG A 7 7.53 34.28 8.15
C ARG A 7 6.30 34.90 8.83
N ASN A 8 6.49 35.72 9.86
CA ASN A 8 5.40 36.32 10.62
C ASN A 8 4.73 37.48 9.86
N CYS A 9 5.55 38.38 9.31
CA CYS A 9 5.05 39.57 8.60
C CYS A 9 4.71 39.33 7.12
N LYS A 10 5.08 38.16 6.56
CA LYS A 10 4.94 37.81 5.13
C LYS A 10 5.64 38.79 4.17
N ASN A 11 6.53 39.64 4.68
CA ASN A 11 7.37 40.52 3.89
C ASN A 11 8.63 39.77 3.45
N TYR A 12 9.11 40.10 2.25
CA TYR A 12 10.36 39.58 1.72
C TYR A 12 11.13 40.65 0.95
N THR A 13 12.46 40.50 0.94
CA THR A 13 13.37 41.31 0.14
C THR A 13 14.20 40.42 -0.74
N GLN A 14 14.38 40.80 -1.99
CA GLN A 14 15.21 40.09 -2.93
C GLN A 14 16.69 40.42 -2.68
N VAL A 15 17.53 39.39 -2.65
CA VAL A 15 18.96 39.51 -2.39
C VAL A 15 19.76 38.74 -3.44
N ASP A 16 21.00 39.17 -3.64
CA ASP A 16 21.96 38.41 -4.44
C ASP A 16 22.48 37.23 -3.60
N ALA A 17 22.57 36.05 -4.21
CA ALA A 17 22.98 34.81 -3.54
C ALA A 17 24.43 34.87 -3.03
N ASN A 18 25.25 35.76 -3.61
CA ASN A 18 26.65 35.94 -3.25
C ASN A 18 26.88 37.06 -2.23
N ALA A 19 25.83 37.79 -1.82
CA ALA A 19 25.95 38.83 -0.80
C ALA A 19 26.05 38.20 0.60
N PRO A 20 26.95 38.68 1.48
CA PRO A 20 27.00 38.21 2.86
C PRO A 20 25.69 38.56 3.57
N LEU A 21 24.95 37.52 3.98
CA LEU A 21 23.68 37.66 4.67
C LEU A 21 23.93 37.86 6.16
N VAL A 22 23.56 39.03 6.68
CA VAL A 22 23.46 39.26 8.12
C VAL A 22 22.01 38.96 8.52
N PHE A 23 21.80 37.83 9.17
CA PHE A 23 20.47 37.43 9.67
C PHE A 23 20.14 38.24 10.92
N ASP A 24 19.50 39.39 10.72
CA ASP A 24 18.98 40.19 11.80
C ASP A 24 17.49 39.90 12.06
N LYS A 25 16.92 40.56 13.07
CA LYS A 25 15.47 40.53 13.31
C LYS A 25 14.74 41.37 12.26
N CYS A 26 13.54 40.93 11.86
CA CYS A 26 12.66 41.71 11.01
C CYS A 26 12.34 43.06 11.68
N GLU A 27 12.61 44.17 11.00
CA GLU A 27 12.38 45.52 11.54
C GLU A 27 10.92 45.76 11.92
N ASN A 28 9.99 45.08 11.23
CA ASN A 28 8.56 45.32 11.37
C ASN A 28 7.90 44.52 12.51
N CYS A 29 8.44 43.34 12.85
CA CYS A 29 7.85 42.47 13.88
C CYS A 29 8.85 41.83 14.85
N GLY A 30 10.15 42.14 14.76
CA GLY A 30 11.20 41.61 15.64
C GLY A 30 11.46 40.10 15.50
N HIS A 31 10.77 39.43 14.58
CA HIS A 31 10.88 37.99 14.37
C HIS A 31 12.12 37.65 13.52
N THR A 32 12.69 36.47 13.72
CA THR A 32 13.85 36.00 12.95
C THR A 32 13.54 35.95 11.46
N LEU A 33 14.46 36.46 10.64
CA LEU A 33 14.40 36.38 9.18
C LEU A 33 14.89 35.01 8.70
N GLU A 34 14.25 34.48 7.66
CA GLU A 34 14.57 33.21 7.01
C GLU A 34 15.11 33.47 5.60
N PHE A 35 16.03 32.61 5.13
CA PHE A 35 16.53 32.68 3.77
C PHE A 35 15.77 31.72 2.86
N ALA A 36 15.36 32.21 1.69
CA ALA A 36 14.78 31.43 0.62
C ALA A 36 15.67 31.53 -0.63
N GLU A 37 16.27 30.42 -1.02
CA GLU A 37 17.23 30.38 -2.13
C GLU A 37 16.62 30.68 -3.51
N ASN A 38 15.32 30.42 -3.66
CA ASN A 38 14.57 30.55 -4.90
C ASN A 38 13.10 30.88 -4.64
N ASP A 39 12.35 31.15 -5.72
CA ASP A 39 10.92 31.49 -5.66
C ASP A 39 10.08 30.40 -4.98
N LYS A 40 10.48 29.14 -5.14
CA LYS A 40 9.78 28.00 -4.51
C LYS A 40 9.93 28.02 -2.99
N ALA A 41 11.15 28.23 -2.51
CA ALA A 41 11.43 28.37 -1.08
C ALA A 41 10.72 29.60 -0.50
N LEU A 42 10.66 30.70 -1.24
CA LEU A 42 9.92 31.91 -0.84
C LEU A 42 8.45 31.60 -0.61
N GLN A 43 7.79 30.94 -1.57
CA GLN A 43 6.38 30.56 -1.45
C GLN A 43 6.11 29.63 -0.27
N PHE A 44 7.04 28.70 0.03
CA PHE A 44 6.91 27.81 1.18
C PHE A 44 6.94 28.58 2.51
N VAL A 45 7.85 29.54 2.66
CA VAL A 45 7.94 30.35 3.88
C VAL A 45 6.71 31.28 4.01
N LEU A 46 6.28 31.91 2.91
CA LEU A 46 5.11 32.79 2.93
C LEU A 46 3.82 32.04 3.28
N LYS A 47 3.68 30.78 2.85
CA LYS A 47 2.47 29.98 3.06
C LYS A 47 2.55 29.04 4.29
N ASP A 48 3.54 29.24 5.17
CA ASP A 48 3.78 28.42 6.38
C ASP A 48 3.86 26.91 6.10
N ILE A 49 4.44 26.55 4.96
CA ILE A 49 4.66 25.16 4.58
C ILE A 49 5.96 24.68 5.23
N GLU A 50 5.84 23.89 6.30
CA GLU A 50 6.97 23.26 6.98
C GLU A 50 7.41 21.99 6.24
N LEU A 51 8.70 21.87 5.94
CA LEU A 51 9.25 20.64 5.38
C LEU A 51 9.08 19.47 6.36
N PRO A 52 8.77 18.26 5.88
CA PRO A 52 8.59 17.10 6.74
C PRO A 52 9.88 16.80 7.49
N LYS A 53 9.74 16.49 8.78
CA LYS A 53 10.85 16.14 9.64
C LYS A 53 11.32 14.73 9.29
N VAL A 54 12.63 14.55 9.15
CA VAL A 54 13.21 13.21 8.98
C VAL A 54 12.99 12.43 10.29
N ALA A 55 12.40 11.25 10.19
CA ALA A 55 12.11 10.36 11.30
C ALA A 55 13.40 10.01 12.08
N TYR A 56 13.23 9.63 13.34
CA TYR A 56 14.34 9.36 14.26
C TYR A 56 15.20 8.14 13.85
N HIS A 57 14.72 7.34 12.90
CA HIS A 57 15.32 6.08 12.49
C HIS A 57 15.61 6.07 10.99
N LYS A 58 16.75 5.49 10.62
CA LYS A 58 17.16 5.22 9.24
C LYS A 58 16.91 3.75 8.94
N ILE A 59 16.57 3.41 7.69
CA ILE A 59 16.48 2.01 7.26
C ILE A 59 17.70 1.68 6.43
N CYS A 60 18.42 0.60 6.75
CA CYS A 60 19.53 0.16 5.91
C CYS A 60 19.00 -0.32 4.55
N SER A 61 19.57 0.17 3.45
CA SER A 61 19.13 -0.20 2.10
C SER A 61 19.44 -1.66 1.72
N ASN A 62 20.37 -2.31 2.42
CA ASN A 62 20.79 -3.68 2.12
C ASN A 62 19.99 -4.72 2.90
N CYS A 63 19.92 -4.57 4.24
CA CYS A 63 19.23 -5.55 5.09
C CYS A 63 17.86 -5.08 5.60
N ASN A 64 17.41 -3.88 5.24
CA ASN A 64 16.16 -3.26 5.71
C ASN A 64 16.02 -3.15 7.23
N ALA A 65 17.12 -3.29 7.98
CA ALA A 65 17.11 -3.15 9.42
C ALA A 65 16.94 -1.68 9.84
N LEU A 66 16.21 -1.48 10.93
CA LEU A 66 16.04 -0.18 11.56
C LEU A 66 17.33 0.21 12.29
N ASN A 67 17.86 1.39 12.01
CA ASN A 67 19.09 1.90 12.60
C ASN A 67 18.87 3.26 13.26
N PRO A 68 19.50 3.53 14.41
CA PRO A 68 19.48 4.85 15.02
C PRO A 68 20.11 5.91 14.11
N ARG A 69 19.57 7.14 14.13
CA ARG A 69 20.02 8.23 13.25
C ARG A 69 21.51 8.55 13.36
N GLU A 70 22.09 8.44 14.55
CA GLU A 70 23.49 8.82 14.83
C GLU A 70 24.50 7.81 14.28
N THR A 71 24.03 6.64 13.83
CA THR A 71 24.91 5.61 13.28
C THR A 71 25.27 5.92 11.82
N ALA A 72 26.57 5.85 11.52
CA ALA A 72 27.11 6.04 10.17
C ALA A 72 27.06 4.77 9.32
N THR A 73 26.93 3.61 9.96
CA THR A 73 26.89 2.29 9.33
C THR A 73 25.81 1.44 9.97
N CYS A 74 25.23 0.54 9.20
CA CYS A 74 24.19 -0.35 9.69
C CYS A 74 24.77 -1.26 10.78
N MET A 75 24.17 -1.26 11.97
CA MET A 75 24.60 -2.08 13.10
C MET A 75 24.44 -3.59 12.85
N PHE A 76 23.68 -3.99 11.83
CA PHE A 76 23.40 -5.39 11.51
C PHE A 76 24.26 -5.95 10.37
N CYS A 77 24.50 -5.16 9.31
CA CYS A 77 25.22 -5.64 8.11
C CYS A 77 26.42 -4.78 7.71
N GLY A 78 26.75 -3.72 8.46
CA GLY A 78 27.89 -2.84 8.19
C GLY A 78 27.71 -1.88 7.01
N ASN A 79 26.63 -1.99 6.23
CA ASN A 79 26.40 -1.13 5.07
C ASN A 79 26.13 0.34 5.47
N SER A 80 26.66 1.30 4.72
CA SER A 80 26.52 2.75 4.96
C SER A 80 25.39 3.41 4.16
N SER A 81 24.76 2.68 3.26
CA SER A 81 23.62 3.18 2.49
C SER A 81 22.32 3.04 3.28
N PHE A 82 21.61 4.15 3.45
CA PHE A 82 20.38 4.24 4.22
C PHE A 82 19.27 4.94 3.44
N LEU A 83 18.04 4.45 3.63
CA LEU A 83 16.81 5.12 3.25
C LEU A 83 16.35 5.98 4.44
N LEU A 84 16.19 7.29 4.21
CA LEU A 84 15.65 8.21 5.19
C LEU A 84 14.12 8.07 5.20
N GLN A 85 13.55 7.78 6.36
CA GLN A 85 12.11 7.87 6.54
C GLN A 85 11.77 9.27 7.04
N TYR A 86 10.67 9.83 6.56
CA TYR A 86 10.09 11.05 7.12
C TYR A 86 9.04 10.68 8.16
N ASP A 87 8.92 11.50 9.20
CA ASP A 87 7.90 11.33 10.23
C ASP A 87 6.50 11.50 9.61
N VAL A 88 5.63 10.50 9.80
CA VAL A 88 4.33 10.40 9.11
C VAL A 88 3.44 11.60 9.42
N GLU A 89 3.45 12.07 10.67
CA GLU A 89 2.66 13.23 11.10
C GLU A 89 3.13 14.51 10.40
N SER A 90 4.44 14.72 10.32
CA SER A 90 5.02 15.86 9.59
C SER A 90 4.73 15.83 8.08
N VAL A 91 4.70 14.66 7.45
CA VAL A 91 4.40 14.54 6.02
C VAL A 91 2.90 14.75 5.76
N ASN A 92 2.01 14.29 6.64
CA ASN A 92 0.59 14.54 6.51
C ASN A 92 0.27 16.03 6.65
N LYS A 93 0.83 16.70 7.68
CA LYS A 93 0.73 18.15 7.85
C LYS A 93 1.23 18.92 6.62
N TYR A 94 2.35 18.50 6.03
CA TYR A 94 2.87 19.08 4.79
C TYR A 94 1.89 18.92 3.62
N ASN A 95 1.33 17.73 3.44
CA ASN A 95 0.40 17.44 2.35
C ASN A 95 -0.95 18.14 2.50
N ASP A 96 -1.47 18.24 3.71
CA ASP A 96 -2.72 18.96 3.99
C ASP A 96 -2.54 20.44 3.61
N ARG A 97 -1.44 21.06 4.04
CA ARG A 97 -1.09 22.44 3.65
C ARG A 97 -0.89 22.60 2.14
N LEU A 98 -0.35 21.60 1.46
CA LEU A 98 -0.17 21.64 0.01
C LEU A 98 -1.51 21.49 -0.73
N ASN A 99 -2.44 20.70 -0.20
CA ASN A 99 -3.77 20.53 -0.78
C ASN A 99 -4.63 21.80 -0.61
N ASP A 100 -4.55 22.48 0.53
CA ASP A 100 -5.19 23.78 0.76
C ASP A 100 -4.74 24.86 -0.25
N LEU A 101 -3.58 24.65 -0.88
CA LEU A 101 -2.97 25.59 -1.84
C LEU A 101 -3.23 25.24 -3.30
N LYS A 102 -3.86 24.10 -3.61
CA LYS A 102 -4.18 23.70 -4.99
C LYS A 102 -5.24 24.58 -5.64
N ASP A 103 -6.06 25.24 -4.83
CA ASP A 103 -7.12 26.15 -5.31
C ASP A 103 -6.64 27.59 -5.51
N ASP A 104 -5.36 27.89 -5.24
CA ASP A 104 -4.75 29.20 -5.46
C ASP A 104 -3.99 29.22 -6.80
N PRO A 105 -4.46 29.99 -7.82
CA PRO A 105 -3.88 30.01 -9.17
C PRO A 105 -2.45 30.56 -9.24
N SER A 106 -1.91 31.09 -8.14
CA SER A 106 -0.53 31.58 -8.05
C SER A 106 0.52 30.50 -7.73
N VAL A 107 0.11 29.27 -7.43
CA VAL A 107 1.03 28.20 -6.98
C VAL A 107 1.24 27.16 -8.07
N VAL A 108 2.41 27.20 -8.72
CA VAL A 108 2.89 26.07 -9.53
C VAL A 108 3.36 24.99 -8.55
N VAL A 109 2.46 24.08 -8.16
CA VAL A 109 2.79 22.87 -7.41
C VAL A 109 3.53 21.93 -8.37
N ILE A 110 4.84 22.11 -8.51
CA ILE A 110 5.70 21.12 -9.16
C ILE A 110 5.81 19.96 -8.17
N ASN A 111 4.99 18.94 -8.41
CA ASN A 111 5.03 17.65 -7.73
C ASN A 111 6.49 17.22 -7.54
N ASN A 112 6.94 17.12 -6.29
CA ASN A 112 8.26 16.56 -5.99
C ASN A 112 8.13 15.04 -6.18
N PRO A 113 8.75 14.41 -7.19
CA PRO A 113 8.56 12.99 -7.48
C PRO A 113 9.28 12.07 -6.48
N ASP A 114 10.14 12.62 -5.61
CA ASP A 114 11.16 11.84 -4.90
C ASP A 114 10.87 11.58 -3.41
N ASN A 115 9.60 11.60 -3.00
CA ASN A 115 9.22 10.92 -1.76
C ASN A 115 8.84 9.48 -2.10
N PRO A 116 9.69 8.47 -1.81
CA PRO A 116 9.24 7.09 -1.74
C PRO A 116 8.47 6.96 -0.42
N ARG A 117 7.31 7.64 -0.33
CA ARG A 117 6.19 6.95 0.27
C ARG A 117 6.15 5.65 -0.53
N LEU A 118 6.34 4.51 0.13
CA LEU A 118 5.58 3.32 -0.25
C LEU A 118 4.08 3.67 -0.03
N SER A 119 3.60 4.69 -0.77
CA SER A 119 2.28 4.68 -1.33
C SER A 119 2.36 3.42 -2.15
N TYR A 120 1.76 2.37 -1.61
CA TYR A 120 1.24 1.32 -2.44
C TYR A 120 0.16 2.02 -3.28
N ASP A 121 0.59 2.88 -4.21
CA ASP A 121 -0.27 3.45 -5.21
C ASP A 121 -0.97 2.24 -5.77
N ASN A 122 -2.27 2.38 -5.89
CA ASN A 122 -3.22 1.36 -6.25
C ASN A 122 -3.02 0.93 -7.72
N LYS A 123 -1.76 0.73 -8.13
CA LYS A 123 -1.32 0.39 -9.44
C LYS A 123 -1.85 -1.01 -9.69
N TRP A 124 -2.65 -1.06 -10.74
CA TRP A 124 -3.39 -2.24 -11.17
C TRP A 124 -2.55 -3.53 -11.20
N TYR A 125 -1.23 -3.42 -11.45
CA TYR A 125 -0.32 -4.57 -11.49
C TYR A 125 -0.15 -5.26 -10.14
N HIS A 126 -0.23 -4.55 -9.01
CA HIS A 126 -0.16 -5.18 -7.70
C HIS A 126 -1.44 -5.95 -7.38
N LYS A 127 -2.60 -5.39 -7.76
CA LYS A 127 -3.89 -6.10 -7.68
C LYS A 127 -3.87 -7.35 -8.56
N LEU A 128 -3.35 -7.24 -9.78
CA LEU A 128 -3.16 -8.36 -10.70
C LEU A 128 -2.29 -9.44 -10.06
N PHE A 129 -1.14 -9.07 -9.50
CA PHE A 129 -0.23 -10.02 -8.85
C PHE A 129 -0.89 -10.76 -7.69
N ALA A 130 -1.61 -10.04 -6.81
CA ALA A 130 -2.33 -10.66 -5.70
C ALA A 130 -3.46 -11.59 -6.17
N THR A 131 -4.19 -11.21 -7.23
CA THR A 131 -5.20 -12.07 -7.84
C THR A 131 -4.57 -13.33 -8.44
N VAL A 132 -3.44 -13.22 -9.14
CA VAL A 132 -2.72 -14.39 -9.71
C VAL A 132 -2.26 -15.33 -8.61
N MET A 133 -1.68 -14.81 -7.52
CA MET A 133 -1.27 -15.62 -6.38
C MET A 133 -2.48 -16.31 -5.72
N GLY A 134 -3.60 -15.61 -5.55
CA GLY A 134 -4.84 -16.21 -5.04
C GLY A 134 -5.37 -17.35 -5.91
N ILE A 135 -5.22 -17.27 -7.24
CA ILE A 135 -5.59 -18.36 -8.16
C ILE A 135 -4.65 -19.56 -7.98
N VAL A 136 -3.35 -19.33 -7.85
CA VAL A 136 -2.37 -20.40 -7.60
C VAL A 136 -2.68 -21.11 -6.28
N ASP A 137 -2.97 -20.34 -5.23
CA ASP A 137 -3.34 -20.87 -3.91
C ASP A 137 -4.62 -21.71 -3.99
N PHE A 138 -5.63 -21.25 -4.74
CA PHE A 138 -6.85 -22.03 -4.96
C PHE A 138 -6.55 -23.42 -5.53
N PHE A 139 -5.76 -23.50 -6.61
CA PHE A 139 -5.42 -24.79 -7.21
C PHE A 139 -4.61 -25.67 -6.26
N MET A 140 -3.70 -25.09 -5.49
CA MET A 140 -2.95 -25.82 -4.47
C MET A 140 -3.88 -26.47 -3.44
N PHE A 141 -4.78 -25.70 -2.81
CA PHE A 141 -5.71 -26.24 -1.81
C PHE A 141 -6.72 -27.22 -2.42
N PHE A 142 -7.15 -26.97 -3.65
CA PHE A 142 -8.08 -27.84 -4.34
C PHE A 142 -7.46 -29.21 -4.63
N ILE A 143 -6.23 -29.26 -5.15
CA ILE A 143 -5.51 -30.52 -5.43
C ILE A 143 -5.27 -31.28 -4.12
N ILE A 144 -4.79 -30.60 -3.08
CA ILE A 144 -4.57 -31.21 -1.76
C ILE A 144 -5.89 -31.75 -1.20
N GLY A 145 -6.98 -30.99 -1.31
CA GLY A 145 -8.29 -31.41 -0.83
C GLY A 145 -8.87 -32.60 -1.60
N ILE A 146 -8.68 -32.67 -2.92
CA ILE A 146 -9.04 -33.86 -3.72
C ILE A 146 -8.24 -35.09 -3.24
N GLN A 147 -6.94 -34.94 -3.07
CA GLN A 147 -6.08 -36.05 -2.64
C GLN A 147 -6.45 -36.54 -1.23
N LEU A 148 -6.86 -35.65 -0.33
CA LEU A 148 -7.33 -36.01 1.01
C LEU A 148 -8.71 -36.67 1.02
N THR A 149 -9.57 -36.39 0.03
CA THR A 149 -10.94 -36.92 -0.01
C THR A 149 -11.05 -38.22 -0.79
N ILE A 150 -10.38 -38.33 -1.94
CA ILE A 150 -10.47 -39.48 -2.84
C ILE A 150 -9.25 -40.40 -2.71
N GLY A 151 -8.11 -39.89 -2.22
CA GLY A 151 -6.85 -40.64 -2.18
C GLY A 151 -6.17 -40.66 -3.55
N GLU A 152 -5.93 -41.85 -4.09
CA GLU A 152 -5.41 -42.01 -5.45
C GLU A 152 -6.50 -41.69 -6.49
N LEU A 153 -6.11 -41.03 -7.59
CA LEU A 153 -7.03 -40.66 -8.65
C LEU A 153 -7.64 -41.94 -9.27
N PRO A 154 -8.98 -42.10 -9.23
CA PRO A 154 -9.64 -43.30 -9.75
C PRO A 154 -9.48 -43.36 -11.27
N ASP A 155 -9.43 -44.60 -11.79
CA ASP A 155 -9.44 -44.85 -13.22
C ASP A 155 -10.63 -44.14 -13.90
N THR A 156 -10.38 -43.57 -15.08
CA THR A 156 -11.31 -42.70 -15.82
C THR A 156 -12.71 -43.31 -16.03
N ALA A 157 -12.81 -44.64 -16.03
CA ALA A 157 -14.07 -45.38 -16.18
C ALA A 157 -15.06 -45.20 -15.01
N ASN A 158 -14.60 -44.90 -13.79
CA ASN A 158 -15.45 -44.79 -12.59
C ASN A 158 -15.55 -43.36 -12.03
N LEU A 159 -15.02 -42.37 -12.74
CA LEU A 159 -14.89 -40.99 -12.24
C LEU A 159 -16.24 -40.41 -11.79
N MET A 160 -17.30 -40.58 -12.59
CA MET A 160 -18.63 -40.06 -12.27
C MET A 160 -19.21 -40.72 -11.00
N GLY A 161 -19.02 -42.03 -10.85
CA GLY A 161 -19.48 -42.77 -9.67
C GLY A 161 -18.77 -42.28 -8.39
N VAL A 162 -17.46 -42.08 -8.47
CA VAL A 162 -16.66 -41.55 -7.34
C VAL A 162 -17.07 -40.13 -6.98
N VAL A 163 -17.32 -39.27 -7.98
CA VAL A 163 -17.80 -37.89 -7.76
C VAL A 163 -19.17 -37.88 -7.09
N THR A 164 -20.10 -38.73 -7.53
CA THR A 164 -21.43 -38.82 -6.90
C THR A 164 -21.37 -39.35 -5.47
N ALA A 165 -20.49 -40.32 -5.19
CA ALA A 165 -20.30 -40.88 -3.85
C ALA A 165 -19.66 -39.86 -2.88
N ASN A 166 -18.78 -38.99 -3.39
CA ASN A 166 -18.03 -38.01 -2.61
C ASN A 166 -18.51 -36.56 -2.86
N MET A 167 -19.75 -36.38 -3.28
CA MET A 167 -20.27 -35.07 -3.68
C MET A 167 -20.15 -34.01 -2.56
N TYR A 168 -20.59 -34.35 -1.35
CA TYR A 168 -20.51 -33.44 -0.19
C TYR A 168 -19.08 -33.06 0.20
N PRO A 169 -18.13 -34.00 0.39
CA PRO A 169 -16.76 -33.63 0.71
C PRO A 169 -16.10 -32.84 -0.41
N LEU A 170 -16.35 -33.15 -1.69
CA LEU A 170 -15.80 -32.39 -2.82
C LEU A 170 -16.33 -30.95 -2.87
N ILE A 171 -17.61 -30.73 -2.61
CA ILE A 171 -18.18 -29.38 -2.47
C ILE A 171 -17.48 -28.64 -1.33
N SER A 172 -17.29 -29.28 -0.18
CA SER A 172 -16.61 -28.65 0.95
C SER A 172 -15.17 -28.24 0.64
N VAL A 173 -14.44 -29.07 -0.13
CA VAL A 173 -13.09 -28.78 -0.59
C VAL A 173 -13.08 -27.54 -1.48
N VAL A 174 -14.01 -27.43 -2.43
CA VAL A 174 -14.13 -26.25 -3.30
C VAL A 174 -14.42 -24.99 -2.48
N LEU A 175 -15.38 -25.05 -1.56
CA LEU A 175 -15.75 -23.92 -0.71
C LEU A 175 -14.59 -23.45 0.17
N LEU A 176 -13.91 -24.37 0.84
CA LEU A 176 -12.75 -24.08 1.68
C LEU A 176 -11.58 -23.52 0.87
N SER A 177 -11.31 -24.10 -0.31
CA SER A 177 -10.23 -23.63 -1.19
C SER A 177 -10.48 -22.19 -1.67
N LEU A 178 -11.72 -21.86 -2.05
CA LEU A 178 -12.12 -20.51 -2.44
C LEU A 178 -11.98 -19.51 -1.28
N LEU A 179 -12.37 -19.93 -0.08
CA LEU A 179 -12.26 -19.11 1.12
C LEU A 179 -10.80 -18.83 1.47
N PHE A 180 -9.94 -19.85 1.48
CA PHE A 180 -8.50 -19.69 1.76
C PHE A 180 -7.79 -18.85 0.70
N ALA A 181 -8.09 -19.06 -0.59
CA ALA A 181 -7.58 -18.23 -1.67
C ALA A 181 -7.95 -16.75 -1.49
N GLY A 182 -9.20 -16.49 -1.08
CA GLY A 182 -9.67 -15.14 -0.75
C GLY A 182 -8.93 -14.53 0.44
N VAL A 183 -8.65 -15.32 1.47
CA VAL A 183 -7.89 -14.87 2.65
C VAL A 183 -6.45 -14.52 2.29
N LEU A 184 -5.74 -15.44 1.62
CA LEU A 184 -4.31 -15.32 1.33
C LEU A 184 -3.99 -14.23 0.32
N SER A 185 -4.85 -14.03 -0.69
CA SER A 185 -4.69 -12.94 -1.67
C SER A 185 -4.58 -11.55 -0.99
N VAL A 186 -5.27 -11.33 0.13
CA VAL A 186 -5.22 -10.09 0.89
C VAL A 186 -3.99 -10.02 1.82
N PHE A 187 -3.49 -11.15 2.33
CA PHE A 187 -2.27 -11.18 3.17
C PHE A 187 -1.01 -10.74 2.41
N ILE A 188 -0.97 -10.95 1.10
CA ILE A 188 0.12 -10.49 0.23
C ILE A 188 0.20 -8.96 0.20
N LEU A 189 -0.94 -8.29 0.44
CA LEU A 189 -1.09 -6.85 0.36
C LEU A 189 -1.55 -6.26 1.72
N PRO A 190 -0.64 -6.15 2.71
CA PRO A 190 -0.99 -5.88 4.11
C PRO A 190 -1.54 -4.47 4.39
N LYS A 191 -1.64 -3.60 3.38
CA LYS A 191 -2.14 -2.22 3.50
C LYS A 191 -3.33 -1.91 2.58
N LEU A 192 -4.12 -2.92 2.23
CA LEU A 192 -5.36 -2.68 1.47
C LEU A 192 -6.47 -2.14 2.36
N ASP A 193 -7.18 -1.14 1.84
CA ASP A 193 -8.47 -0.73 2.37
C ASP A 193 -9.46 -1.88 2.30
N LEU A 194 -10.47 -1.89 3.19
CA LEU A 194 -11.50 -2.94 3.24
C LEU A 194 -12.16 -3.16 1.87
N ARG A 195 -12.48 -2.07 1.16
CA ARG A 195 -13.09 -2.14 -0.17
C ARG A 195 -12.16 -2.82 -1.17
N ASP A 196 -10.89 -2.46 -1.17
CA ASP A 196 -9.91 -3.04 -2.08
C ASP A 196 -9.64 -4.50 -1.76
N ALA A 197 -9.52 -4.86 -0.47
CA ALA A 197 -9.38 -6.25 -0.01
C ALA A 197 -10.53 -7.14 -0.51
N VAL A 198 -11.78 -6.67 -0.37
CA VAL A 198 -12.96 -7.39 -0.85
C VAL A 198 -12.98 -7.47 -2.38
N THR A 199 -12.58 -6.42 -3.10
CA THR A 199 -12.57 -6.47 -4.57
C THR A 199 -11.50 -7.40 -5.12
N VAL A 200 -10.31 -7.45 -4.50
CA VAL A 200 -9.20 -8.32 -4.93
C VAL A 200 -9.53 -9.78 -4.64
N SER A 201 -10.15 -10.09 -3.50
CA SER A 201 -10.56 -11.46 -3.22
C SER A 201 -11.77 -11.87 -4.08
N ALA A 202 -12.76 -10.99 -4.28
CA ALA A 202 -13.88 -11.26 -5.18
C ALA A 202 -13.42 -11.52 -6.62
N SER A 203 -12.39 -10.81 -7.11
CA SER A 203 -11.87 -11.04 -8.46
C SER A 203 -11.26 -12.42 -8.62
N VAL A 204 -10.59 -12.97 -7.59
CA VAL A 204 -10.09 -14.37 -7.60
C VAL A 204 -11.24 -15.34 -7.82
N GLY A 205 -12.30 -15.26 -7.00
CA GLY A 205 -13.47 -16.13 -7.11
C GLY A 205 -14.20 -15.99 -8.45
N LEU A 206 -14.30 -14.77 -8.99
CA LEU A 206 -14.91 -14.53 -10.30
C LEU A 206 -14.07 -15.09 -11.44
N VAL A 207 -12.75 -14.95 -11.43
CA VAL A 207 -11.87 -15.52 -12.47
C VAL A 207 -11.99 -17.04 -12.49
N ILE A 208 -11.99 -17.69 -11.32
CA ILE A 208 -12.19 -19.13 -11.20
C ILE A 208 -13.59 -19.51 -11.71
N GLY A 209 -14.64 -18.78 -11.32
CA GLY A 209 -15.99 -19.01 -11.82
C GLY A 209 -16.11 -18.84 -13.35
N PHE A 210 -15.51 -17.80 -13.92
CA PHE A 210 -15.51 -17.63 -15.38
C PHE A 210 -14.77 -18.77 -16.08
N SER A 211 -13.67 -19.26 -15.50
CA SER A 211 -12.94 -20.40 -16.05
C SER A 211 -13.78 -21.68 -16.06
N THR A 212 -14.62 -21.91 -15.04
CA THR A 212 -15.53 -23.07 -15.02
C THR A 212 -16.68 -22.93 -16.02
N LEU A 213 -17.14 -21.70 -16.28
CA LEU A 213 -18.17 -21.42 -17.29
C LEU A 213 -17.66 -21.70 -18.71
N LEU A 214 -16.37 -21.45 -18.99
CA LEU A 214 -15.75 -21.81 -20.27
C LEU A 214 -15.75 -23.32 -20.52
N VAL A 215 -15.64 -24.13 -19.46
CA VAL A 215 -15.66 -25.59 -19.55
C VAL A 215 -17.10 -26.11 -19.65
N ASN A 216 -18.07 -25.44 -19.02
CA ASN A 216 -19.46 -25.87 -19.02
C ASN A 216 -20.41 -24.68 -19.23
N SER A 217 -21.05 -24.63 -20.40
CA SER A 217 -21.88 -23.51 -20.88
C SER A 217 -23.28 -23.44 -20.25
N PHE A 218 -23.54 -24.20 -19.20
CA PHE A 218 -24.88 -24.32 -18.61
C PHE A 218 -25.23 -23.09 -17.77
N ILE A 219 -26.45 -22.54 -17.91
CA ILE A 219 -26.90 -21.33 -17.18
C ILE A 219 -26.79 -21.48 -15.66
N LEU A 220 -26.97 -22.68 -15.13
CA LEU A 220 -26.83 -22.95 -13.70
C LEU A 220 -25.38 -22.70 -13.21
N VAL A 221 -24.38 -22.89 -14.07
CA VAL A 221 -22.97 -22.62 -13.79
C VAL A 221 -22.73 -21.12 -13.62
N ALA A 222 -23.44 -20.27 -14.37
CA ALA A 222 -23.36 -18.81 -14.20
C ALA A 222 -23.82 -18.33 -12.80
N LEU A 223 -24.75 -19.05 -12.17
CA LEU A 223 -25.18 -18.73 -10.80
C LEU A 223 -24.12 -19.17 -9.78
N THR A 224 -23.41 -20.27 -10.06
CA THR A 224 -22.28 -20.72 -9.24
C THR A 224 -21.06 -19.81 -9.33
N THR A 225 -20.84 -19.09 -10.44
CA THR A 225 -19.71 -18.15 -10.55
C THR A 225 -19.87 -16.95 -9.62
N LEU A 226 -21.09 -16.42 -9.48
CA LEU A 226 -21.41 -15.36 -8.52
C LEU A 226 -21.22 -15.85 -7.08
N LEU A 227 -21.61 -17.10 -6.81
CA LEU A 227 -21.40 -17.73 -5.52
C LEU A 227 -19.90 -17.84 -5.18
N PHE A 228 -19.06 -18.20 -6.16
CA PHE A 228 -17.60 -18.29 -5.98
C PHE A 228 -16.99 -16.92 -5.69
N GLY A 229 -17.42 -15.88 -6.42
CA GLY A 229 -17.05 -14.49 -6.14
C GLY A 229 -17.43 -14.08 -4.71
N PHE A 230 -18.64 -14.41 -4.27
CA PHE A 230 -19.11 -14.10 -2.92
C PHE A 230 -18.33 -14.81 -1.81
N ILE A 231 -18.04 -16.10 -1.97
CA ILE A 231 -17.25 -16.86 -0.97
C ILE A 231 -15.83 -16.32 -0.86
N SER A 232 -15.19 -16.02 -1.99
CA SER A 232 -13.85 -15.45 -1.97
C SER A 232 -13.85 -14.01 -1.41
N ALA A 233 -14.91 -13.23 -1.67
CA ALA A 233 -15.14 -11.92 -1.03
C ALA A 233 -15.20 -12.03 0.51
N LEU A 234 -15.90 -13.03 1.05
CA LEU A 234 -15.94 -13.31 2.48
C LEU A 234 -14.54 -13.63 3.05
N GLY A 235 -13.74 -14.40 2.32
CA GLY A 235 -12.34 -14.67 2.69
C GLY A 235 -11.52 -13.38 2.82
N GLY A 236 -11.66 -12.45 1.88
CA GLY A 236 -10.98 -11.15 1.96
C GLY A 236 -11.44 -10.29 3.14
N LEU A 237 -12.73 -10.32 3.47
CA LEU A 237 -13.28 -9.64 4.65
C LEU A 237 -12.71 -10.20 5.95
N ILE A 238 -12.67 -11.53 6.09
CA ILE A 238 -12.06 -12.22 7.25
C ILE A 238 -10.58 -11.83 7.38
N SER A 239 -9.85 -11.83 6.27
CA SER A 239 -8.43 -11.46 6.24
C SER A 239 -8.19 -10.03 6.72
N HIS A 240 -8.99 -9.06 6.26
CA HIS A 240 -8.89 -7.68 6.70
C HIS A 240 -9.10 -7.51 8.22
N VAL A 241 -10.09 -8.20 8.78
CA VAL A 241 -10.35 -8.19 10.23
C VAL A 241 -9.19 -8.81 11.01
N LEU A 242 -8.65 -9.94 10.53
CA LEU A 242 -7.49 -10.61 11.14
C LEU A 242 -6.24 -9.73 11.11
N LEU A 243 -5.90 -9.15 9.95
CA LEU A 243 -4.77 -8.23 9.77
C LEU A 243 -4.88 -7.05 10.74
N ARG A 244 -6.06 -6.43 10.85
CA ARG A 244 -6.27 -5.30 11.77
C ARG A 244 -6.11 -5.70 13.23
N SER A 245 -6.57 -6.90 13.61
CA SER A 245 -6.39 -7.43 14.95
C SER A 245 -4.93 -7.76 15.27
N LEU A 246 -4.19 -8.32 14.32
CA LEU A 246 -2.77 -8.65 14.48
C LEU A 246 -1.91 -7.39 14.58
N VAL A 247 -2.13 -6.42 13.70
CA VAL A 247 -1.40 -5.13 13.72
C VAL A 247 -1.64 -4.37 15.03
N LYS A 248 -2.87 -4.35 15.55
CA LYS A 248 -3.17 -3.75 16.86
C LYS A 248 -2.45 -4.41 18.03
N ARG A 249 -2.17 -5.72 17.95
CA ARG A 249 -1.43 -6.44 19.01
C ARG A 249 0.07 -6.23 18.94
N ILE A 250 0.62 -6.01 17.75
CA ILE A 250 2.07 -5.81 17.54
C ILE A 250 2.51 -4.38 17.96
N ILE A 251 1.60 -3.41 17.86
CA ILE A 251 1.87 -2.00 18.22
C ILE A 251 1.69 -1.75 19.73
N LYS A 252 1.27 -2.75 20.51
CA LYS A 252 1.07 -2.66 21.96
C LYS A 252 2.21 -3.36 22.70
#